data_AF-A0A7S6W6H7-F1
#
_entry.id   AF-A0A7S6W6H7-F1
#
_cell.length_a   1.000
_cell.length_b   1.000
_cell.length_c   1.000
_cell.angle_alpha   90.00
_cell.angle_beta   90.00
_cell.angle_gamma   90.00
#
_symmetry.space_group_name_H-M   'P 1'
#
loop_
_entity.id
_entity.type
_entity.pdbx_description
1 polymer ?
#
loop_
_entity_poly.entity_id
_entity_poly.type
_entity_poly.pdbx_seq_one_letter_code
_entity_poly.pdbx_strand_id
1 'polypeptide(L)'
;MDKLILVFQKMPMGALAFFFLIAMFLLYFVMYVYVCLNLGGICRIAFGNERKYKAPLEPFDFIYISFIPTTFWRELLHLKKGIKFKSLYRKDFFLKMNQEQLKSLLTSFPVFFILQYVILFSGILFMSLMLASYYFELG
;
A
#
# COMPACT_ATOMS: atom_id res chain seq x y z
N MET A 1 25.70 -9.37 19.07
CA MET A 1 25.21 -10.46 18.19
C MET A 1 24.40 -11.48 18.97
N ASP A 2 24.86 -11.90 20.15
CA ASP A 2 24.21 -12.98 20.93
C ASP A 2 22.75 -12.73 21.30
N LYS A 3 22.38 -11.48 21.64
CA LYS A 3 20.99 -11.14 21.97
C LYS A 3 20.04 -11.24 20.78
N LEU A 4 20.50 -10.89 19.57
CA LEU A 4 19.70 -11.02 18.35
C LEU A 4 19.49 -12.49 18.00
N ILE A 5 20.55 -13.29 18.03
CA ILE A 5 20.49 -14.73 17.80
C ILE A 5 19.56 -15.40 18.82
N LEU A 6 19.63 -14.99 20.09
CA LEU A 6 18.75 -15.48 21.15
C LEU A 6 17.27 -15.14 20.90
N VAL A 7 16.97 -13.96 20.36
CA VAL A 7 15.60 -13.58 19.98
C VAL A 7 15.10 -14.43 18.81
N PHE A 8 15.93 -14.69 17.79
CA PHE A 8 15.56 -15.59 16.70
C PHE A 8 15.36 -17.04 17.16
N GLN A 9 16.07 -17.48 18.21
CA GLN A 9 15.89 -18.81 18.80
C GLN A 9 14.64 -18.92 19.67
N LYS A 10 14.31 -17.88 20.44
CA LYS A 10 13.18 -17.89 21.39
C LYS A 10 11.85 -17.47 20.76
N MET A 11 11.89 -16.52 19.82
CA MET A 11 10.72 -15.93 19.18
C MET A 11 10.95 -15.78 17.66
N PRO A 12 11.17 -16.88 16.92
CA PRO A 12 11.41 -16.83 15.47
C PRO A 12 10.29 -16.12 14.70
N MET A 13 9.02 -16.30 15.06
CA MET A 13 7.89 -15.64 14.42
C MET A 13 7.90 -14.14 14.72
N GLY A 14 8.16 -13.75 15.97
CA GLY A 14 8.30 -12.34 16.36
C GLY A 14 9.45 -11.65 15.62
N ALA A 15 10.62 -12.31 15.53
CA ALA A 15 11.77 -11.81 14.80
C ALA A 15 11.48 -11.63 13.29
N LEU A 16 10.79 -12.61 12.68
CA LEU A 16 10.36 -12.53 11.29
C LEU A 16 9.32 -11.41 11.08
N ALA A 17 8.42 -11.18 12.04
CA ALA A 17 7.48 -10.07 11.98
C ALA A 17 8.21 -8.73 11.92
N PHE A 18 9.20 -8.52 12.80
CA PHE A 18 10.01 -7.30 12.78
C PHE A 18 10.77 -7.11 11.46
N PHE A 19 11.23 -8.18 10.82
CA PHE A 19 11.81 -8.11 9.49
C PHE A 19 10.81 -7.55 8.46
N PHE A 20 9.57 -8.04 8.44
CA PHE A 20 8.53 -7.51 7.55
C PHE A 20 8.15 -6.07 7.88
N LEU A 21 8.19 -5.66 9.15
CA LEU A 21 7.97 -4.27 9.54
C LEU A 21 9.05 -3.34 8.99
N ILE A 22 10.32 -3.70 9.12
CA ILE A 22 11.45 -2.93 8.58
C ILE A 22 11.36 -2.86 7.05
N ALA A 23 11.09 -4.00 6.40
CA ALA A 23 10.91 -4.06 4.95
C ALA A 23 9.76 -3.15 4.50
N MET A 24 8.64 -3.13 5.23
CA MET A 24 7.50 -2.26 4.95
C MET A 24 7.90 -0.78 4.97
N PHE A 25 8.64 -0.32 6.00
CA PHE A 25 9.10 1.07 6.07
C PHE A 25 10.06 1.45 4.93
N LEU A 26 11.01 0.56 4.61
CA LEU A 26 11.94 0.78 3.49
C LEU A 26 11.19 0.86 2.16
N LEU A 27 10.23 -0.03 1.92
CA LEU A 27 9.40 -0.01 0.72
C LEU A 27 8.51 1.23 0.67
N TYR A 28 7.97 1.71 1.81
CA TYR A 28 7.18 2.93 1.87
C TYR A 28 8.02 4.16 1.51
N PHE A 29 9.28 4.20 1.93
CA PHE A 29 10.23 5.23 1.51
C PHE A 29 10.55 5.16 0.01
N VAL A 30 10.82 3.96 -0.52
CA VAL A 30 11.00 3.75 -1.96
C VAL A 30 9.77 4.21 -2.75
N MET A 31 8.57 3.90 -2.26
CA MET A 31 7.32 4.34 -2.85
C MET A 31 7.15 5.85 -2.81
N TYR A 32 7.54 6.52 -1.71
CA TYR A 32 7.53 7.97 -1.61
C TYR A 32 8.39 8.62 -2.70
N VAL A 33 9.63 8.15 -2.84
CA VAL A 33 10.56 8.63 -3.87
C VAL A 33 9.98 8.38 -5.27
N TYR A 34 9.49 7.16 -5.53
CA TYR A 34 8.88 6.80 -6.80
C TYR A 34 7.69 7.72 -7.16
N VAL A 35 6.79 7.97 -6.20
CA VAL A 35 5.61 8.83 -6.42
C VAL A 35 6.04 10.26 -6.67
N CYS A 36 7.00 10.80 -5.93
CA CYS A 36 7.50 12.15 -6.15
C CYS A 36 8.12 12.32 -7.56
N LEU A 37 8.89 11.33 -8.03
CA LEU A 37 9.49 11.36 -9.37
C LEU A 37 8.45 11.28 -10.49
N ASN A 38 7.36 10.54 -10.28
CA ASN A 38 6.30 10.32 -11.27
C ASN A 38 5.05 11.18 -11.05
N LEU A 39 5.12 12.16 -10.14
CA LEU A 39 3.94 12.83 -9.57
C LEU A 39 3.04 13.45 -10.62
N GLY A 40 3.62 14.20 -11.57
CA GLY A 40 2.86 14.88 -12.62
C GLY A 40 2.07 13.90 -13.49
N GLY A 41 2.69 12.77 -13.86
CA GLY A 41 2.04 11.74 -14.66
C GLY A 41 0.93 11.01 -13.91
N ILE A 42 1.16 10.66 -12.63
CA ILE A 42 0.13 10.09 -11.77
C ILE A 42 -1.03 11.08 -11.62
N CYS A 43 -0.74 12.37 -11.37
CA CYS A 43 -1.76 13.38 -11.16
C CYS A 43 -2.57 13.70 -12.43
N ARG A 44 -1.94 13.67 -13.60
CA ARG A 44 -2.64 13.80 -14.89
C ARG A 44 -3.69 12.73 -15.05
N ILE A 45 -3.33 11.47 -14.83
CA ILE A 45 -4.24 10.35 -15.05
C ILE A 45 -5.33 10.31 -13.98
N ALA A 46 -4.93 10.48 -12.71
CA ALA A 46 -5.84 10.35 -11.57
C ALA A 46 -6.79 11.55 -11.39
N PHE A 47 -6.35 12.76 -11.74
CA PHE A 47 -7.10 13.99 -11.46
C PHE A 47 -7.32 14.89 -12.68
N GLY A 48 -6.78 14.56 -13.85
CA GLY A 48 -6.84 15.42 -15.03
C GLY A 48 -5.98 16.69 -14.92
N ASN A 49 -5.15 16.81 -13.87
CA ASN A 49 -4.32 17.99 -13.63
C ASN A 49 -2.93 17.57 -13.11
N GLU A 50 -1.92 17.73 -13.96
CA GLU A 50 -0.50 17.43 -13.66
C GLU A 50 0.04 18.19 -12.44
N ARG A 51 -0.49 19.38 -12.16
CA ARG A 51 0.00 20.29 -11.12
C ARG A 51 -0.85 20.29 -9.85
N LYS A 52 -1.77 19.33 -9.71
CA LYS A 52 -2.64 19.23 -8.53
C LYS A 52 -1.83 19.16 -7.23
N TYR A 53 -0.75 18.38 -7.24
CA TYR A 53 0.21 18.29 -6.15
C TYR A 53 1.59 18.71 -6.62
N LYS A 54 2.42 19.19 -5.69
CA LYS A 54 3.82 19.53 -5.94
C LYS A 54 4.72 18.62 -5.11
N ALA A 55 5.87 18.26 -5.67
CA ALA A 55 6.92 17.59 -4.91
C ALA A 55 7.75 18.65 -4.14
N PRO A 56 8.27 18.33 -2.95
CA PRO A 56 8.02 17.10 -2.19
C PRO A 56 6.57 17.04 -1.68
N LEU A 57 5.98 15.86 -1.70
CA LEU A 57 4.61 15.66 -1.22
C LEU A 57 4.56 15.81 0.31
N GLU A 58 3.54 16.50 0.80
CA GLU A 58 3.18 16.48 2.21
C GLU A 58 2.74 15.06 2.63
N PRO A 59 2.92 14.67 3.90
CA PRO A 59 2.61 13.32 4.36
C PRO A 59 1.18 12.87 4.05
N PHE A 60 0.18 13.72 4.27
CA PHE A 60 -1.22 13.37 4.01
C PHE A 60 -1.54 13.22 2.53
N ASP A 61 -0.97 14.07 1.68
CA ASP A 61 -1.12 13.99 0.23
C ASP A 61 -0.47 12.72 -0.31
N PHE A 62 0.72 12.38 0.20
CA PHE A 62 1.38 11.12 -0.15
C PHE A 62 0.55 9.92 0.29
N ILE A 63 0.03 9.91 1.52
CA ILE A 63 -0.84 8.83 2.00
C ILE A 63 -2.04 8.70 1.06
N TYR A 64 -2.73 9.80 0.73
CA TYR A 64 -3.89 9.78 -0.17
C TYR A 64 -3.54 9.21 -1.55
N ILE A 65 -2.44 9.65 -2.16
CA ILE A 65 -1.98 9.16 -3.46
C ILE A 65 -1.59 7.69 -3.37
N SER A 66 -0.88 7.28 -2.32
CA SER A 66 -0.43 5.90 -2.13
C SER A 66 -1.58 4.90 -2.06
N PHE A 67 -2.77 5.33 -1.64
CA PHE A 67 -3.97 4.51 -1.63
C PHE A 67 -4.67 4.38 -2.98
N ILE A 68 -4.28 5.12 -4.04
CA ILE A 68 -4.92 5.02 -5.36
C ILE A 68 -4.93 3.57 -5.89
N PRO A 69 -3.83 2.79 -5.84
CA PRO A 69 -3.84 1.40 -6.29
C PRO A 69 -4.85 0.51 -5.55
N THR A 70 -5.23 0.80 -4.30
CA THR A 70 -6.22 -0.03 -3.59
C THR A 70 -7.62 0.13 -4.16
N THR A 71 -7.91 1.24 -4.86
CA THR A 71 -9.17 1.41 -5.60
C THR A 71 -9.32 0.39 -6.73
N PHE A 72 -8.21 -0.16 -7.25
CA PHE A 72 -8.24 -1.25 -8.23
C PHE A 72 -8.89 -2.50 -7.67
N TRP A 73 -8.62 -2.84 -6.42
CA TRP A 73 -9.19 -4.01 -5.78
C TRP A 73 -10.71 -3.90 -5.65
N ARG A 74 -11.20 -2.70 -5.36
CA ARG A 74 -12.64 -2.39 -5.33
C ARG A 74 -13.27 -2.60 -6.70
N GLU A 75 -12.66 -2.08 -7.76
CA GLU A 75 -13.19 -2.24 -9.12
C GLU A 75 -13.13 -3.69 -9.60
N LEU A 76 -12.05 -4.40 -9.30
CA LEU A 76 -11.91 -5.83 -9.59
C LEU A 76 -13.00 -6.66 -8.89
N LEU A 77 -13.27 -6.37 -7.62
CA LEU A 77 -14.31 -7.03 -6.84
C LEU A 77 -15.72 -6.68 -7.34
N HIS A 78 -15.95 -5.43 -7.76
CA HIS A 78 -17.22 -5.03 -8.37
C HIS A 78 -17.45 -5.75 -9.71
N LEU A 79 -16.43 -5.82 -10.56
CA LEU A 79 -16.49 -6.51 -11.86
C LEU A 79 -16.67 -8.02 -11.73
N LYS A 80 -15.90 -8.67 -10.84
CA LYS A 80 -15.93 -10.13 -10.70
C LYS A 80 -17.06 -10.67 -9.83
N LYS A 81 -17.50 -9.94 -8.81
CA LYS A 81 -18.49 -10.42 -7.83
C LYS A 81 -19.80 -9.62 -7.81
N GLY A 82 -19.96 -8.62 -8.68
CA GLY A 82 -21.17 -7.78 -8.70
C GLY A 82 -21.40 -6.96 -7.44
N ILE A 83 -20.39 -6.83 -6.55
CA ILE A 83 -20.52 -6.18 -5.25
C ILE A 83 -20.62 -4.67 -5.45
N LYS A 84 -21.82 -4.10 -5.32
CA LYS A 84 -22.06 -2.65 -5.42
C LYS A 84 -21.49 -1.92 -4.19
N PHE A 85 -20.22 -1.50 -4.27
CA PHE A 85 -19.57 -0.70 -3.22
C PHE A 85 -20.20 0.68 -2.97
N LYS A 86 -21.14 1.13 -3.81
CA LYS A 86 -21.86 2.41 -3.66
C LYS A 86 -22.63 2.54 -2.34
N SER A 87 -22.99 1.45 -1.65
CA SER A 87 -23.73 1.52 -0.38
C SER A 87 -22.84 1.58 0.87
N LEU A 88 -21.55 1.29 0.76
CA LEU A 88 -20.66 1.10 1.92
C LEU A 88 -19.82 2.33 2.30
N TYR A 89 -19.74 3.35 1.43
CA TYR A 89 -18.90 4.53 1.66
C TYR A 89 -19.64 5.82 1.28
N ARG A 90 -19.53 6.88 2.10
CA ARG A 90 -20.03 8.22 1.74
C ARG A 90 -19.45 8.62 0.37
N LYS A 91 -20.25 9.31 -0.44
CA LYS A 91 -20.02 9.65 -1.87
C LYS A 91 -18.68 10.33 -2.18
N ASP A 92 -17.93 10.76 -1.17
CA ASP A 92 -16.75 11.62 -1.27
C ASP A 92 -15.48 11.00 -0.65
N PHE A 93 -15.55 9.79 -0.10
CA PHE A 93 -14.44 9.23 0.70
C PHE A 93 -13.27 8.67 -0.11
N PHE A 94 -13.50 8.32 -1.39
CA PHE A 94 -12.47 7.76 -2.27
C PHE A 94 -12.52 8.38 -3.65
N LEU A 95 -11.34 8.55 -4.25
CA LEU A 95 -11.19 9.06 -5.61
C LEU A 95 -12.11 8.27 -6.57
N LYS A 96 -12.99 9.00 -7.27
CA LYS A 96 -13.79 8.46 -8.36
C LYS A 96 -12.90 8.40 -9.60
N MET A 97 -12.21 7.28 -9.79
CA MET A 97 -11.58 6.96 -11.06
C MET A 97 -12.54 6.14 -11.92
N ASN A 98 -12.47 6.34 -13.24
CA ASN A 98 -13.11 5.44 -14.19
C ASN A 98 -12.17 4.27 -14.53
N GLN A 99 -12.71 3.22 -15.17
CA GLN A 99 -11.94 2.03 -15.54
C GLN A 99 -10.80 2.33 -16.51
N GLU A 100 -10.97 3.31 -17.39
CA GLU A 100 -9.94 3.69 -18.38
C GLU A 100 -8.75 4.40 -17.74
N GLN A 101 -9.01 5.31 -16.80
CA GLN A 101 -8.00 6.00 -15.99
C GLN A 101 -7.24 4.98 -15.16
N LEU A 102 -7.94 4.01 -14.56
CA LEU A 102 -7.33 2.96 -13.77
C LEU A 102 -6.45 2.04 -14.63
N LYS A 103 -6.94 1.63 -15.81
CA LYS A 103 -6.16 0.85 -16.78
C LYS A 103 -4.94 1.63 -17.26
N SER A 104 -5.11 2.91 -17.57
CA SER A 104 -4.03 3.81 -18.01
C SER A 104 -2.98 4.00 -16.92
N LEU A 105 -3.40 4.13 -15.65
CA LEU A 105 -2.49 4.22 -14.52
C LEU A 105 -1.71 2.91 -14.33
N LEU A 106 -2.37 1.76 -14.46
CA LEU A 106 -1.74 0.45 -14.35
C LEU A 106 -0.72 0.21 -15.47
N THR A 107 -1.05 0.57 -16.71
CA THR A 107 -0.14 0.38 -17.85
C THR A 107 1.04 1.36 -17.82
N SER A 108 0.80 2.60 -17.39
CA SER A 108 1.83 3.65 -17.39
C SER A 108 2.74 3.56 -16.16
N PHE A 109 2.20 3.12 -15.02
CA PHE A 109 2.90 3.07 -13.74
C PHE A 109 2.71 1.73 -13.02
N PRO A 110 3.05 0.58 -13.63
CA PRO A 110 2.83 -0.74 -13.01
C PRO A 110 3.61 -0.91 -11.70
N VAL A 111 4.80 -0.33 -11.60
CA VAL A 111 5.64 -0.36 -10.38
C VAL A 111 4.93 0.29 -9.19
N PHE A 112 4.09 1.31 -9.42
CA PHE A 112 3.30 1.95 -8.38
C PHE A 112 2.36 0.96 -7.68
N PHE A 113 1.70 0.12 -8.47
CA PHE A 113 0.79 -0.91 -7.97
C PHE A 113 1.55 -2.03 -7.27
N ILE A 114 2.67 -2.48 -7.86
CA ILE A 114 3.52 -3.51 -7.27
C ILE A 114 4.02 -3.07 -5.90
N LEU A 115 4.59 -1.86 -5.79
CA LEU A 115 5.07 -1.32 -4.51
C LEU A 115 3.96 -1.28 -3.47
N GLN A 116 2.79 -0.72 -3.82
CA GLN A 116 1.67 -0.63 -2.88
C GLN A 116 1.19 -2.01 -2.42
N TYR A 117 1.13 -3.01 -3.31
CA TYR A 117 0.68 -4.35 -2.95
C TYR A 117 1.71 -5.11 -2.12
N VAL A 118 3.01 -4.98 -2.41
CA VAL A 118 4.06 -5.60 -1.61
C VAL A 118 4.11 -4.97 -0.21
N ILE A 119 3.91 -3.65 -0.10
CA ILE A 119 3.80 -2.95 1.18
C ILE A 119 2.60 -3.47 1.97
N LEU A 120 1.42 -3.53 1.34
CA LEU A 120 0.20 -4.02 1.99
C LEU A 120 0.37 -5.48 2.46
N PHE A 121 0.94 -6.34 1.61
CA PHE A 121 1.21 -7.73 1.94
C PHE A 121 2.21 -7.87 3.09
N SER A 122 3.27 -7.05 3.10
CA SER A 122 4.24 -7.01 4.20
C SER A 122 3.58 -6.58 5.52
N GLY A 123 2.68 -5.61 5.48
CA GLY A 123 1.89 -5.19 6.66
C GLY A 123 0.97 -6.30 7.19
N ILE A 124 0.30 -7.04 6.29
CA ILE A 124 -0.52 -8.20 6.68
C ILE A 124 0.35 -9.27 7.33
N LEU A 125 1.48 -9.63 6.71
CA LEU A 125 2.40 -10.62 7.26
C LEU A 125 2.95 -10.20 8.62
N PHE A 126 3.31 -8.93 8.80
CA PHE A 126 3.72 -8.38 10.08
C PHE A 126 2.64 -8.62 11.15
N MET A 127 1.41 -8.21 10.89
CA MET A 127 0.31 -8.37 11.85
C MET A 127 0.02 -9.84 12.17
N SER A 128 -0.02 -10.70 11.14
CA SER A 128 -0.26 -12.13 11.32
C SER A 128 0.85 -12.83 12.10
N LEU A 129 2.11 -12.50 11.83
CA LEU A 129 3.27 -13.09 12.53
C LEU A 129 3.40 -12.58 13.97
N MET A 130 3.09 -11.31 14.22
CA MET A 130 3.02 -10.77 15.59
C MET A 130 1.95 -11.50 16.40
N LEU A 131 0.77 -11.71 15.81
CA LEU A 131 -0.31 -12.46 16.45
C LEU A 131 0.11 -13.91 16.72
N ALA A 132 0.73 -14.56 15.74
CA ALA A 132 1.22 -15.93 15.89
C ALA A 132 2.30 -16.04 16.99
N SER A 133 3.25 -15.11 17.02
CA SER A 133 4.28 -15.04 18.08
C SER A 133 3.64 -14.90 19.47
N TYR A 134 2.63 -14.05 19.60
CA TYR A 134 1.90 -13.91 20.86
C TYR A 134 1.26 -15.22 21.33
N TYR A 135 0.60 -15.97 20.44
CA TYR A 135 -0.10 -17.21 20.82
C TYR A 135 0.78 -18.46 20.94
N PHE A 136 1.85 -18.56 20.15
CA PHE A 136 2.65 -19.79 20.05
C PHE A 136 4.03 -19.70 20.72
N GLU A 137 4.53 -18.49 20.99
CA GLU A 137 5.88 -18.29 21.55
C GLU A 137 5.87 -17.59 22.91
N LEU A 138 4.85 -16.75 23.17
CA LEU A 138 4.72 -15.92 24.38
C LEU A 138 3.59 -16.35 25.32
N GLY A 139 2.53 -16.95 24.78
CA GLY A 139 1.38 -17.50 25.52
C GLY A 139 1.66 -18.88 26.07
#